data_AF-A0A520U4I0-F1
#
_entry.id   AF-A0A520U4I0-F1
#
_cell.length_a   1.000
_cell.length_b   1.000
_cell.length_c   1.000
_cell.angle_alpha   90.00
_cell.angle_beta   90.00
_cell.angle_gamma   90.00
#
_symmetry.space_group_name_H-M   'P 1'
#
loop_
_entity.id
_entity.type
_entity.pdbx_description
1 polymer ?
#
loop_
_entity_poly.entity_id
_entity_poly.type
_entity_poly.pdbx_seq_one_letter_code
_entity_poly.pdbx_strand_id
1 'polypeptide(L)'
;MEKNLENKLSHLGISVWKNRFQEVYTVSELDMYLIDDCYLFIFGTADQERTQNDKEFFLNTLFKSLYKETKSRQINPNEIPDISHIFIFNSEVPEFLADFNKDNIFVQLSMESICSSRETKTDFLNTVKEIIN
;
A
#
# COMPACT_ATOMS: atom_id res chain seq x y z
N MET A 1 -5.20 21.52 -25.45
CA MET A 1 -6.38 21.52 -26.35
C MET A 1 -7.59 20.91 -25.64
N GLU A 2 -7.79 21.15 -24.33
CA GLU A 2 -8.81 20.48 -23.51
C GLU A 2 -10.07 21.32 -23.26
N LYS A 3 -9.95 22.66 -23.26
CA LYS A 3 -11.07 23.60 -23.03
C LYS A 3 -12.23 23.45 -24.04
N ASN A 4 -12.02 22.83 -25.20
CA ASN A 4 -13.04 22.67 -26.24
C ASN A 4 -13.97 21.46 -25.97
N LEU A 5 -13.44 20.38 -25.40
CA LEU A 5 -14.22 19.16 -25.17
C LEU A 5 -15.21 19.33 -24.02
N GLU A 6 -14.78 19.95 -22.91
CA GLU A 6 -15.65 20.23 -21.76
C GLU A 6 -16.82 21.16 -22.12
N ASN A 7 -16.55 22.20 -22.92
CA ASN A 7 -17.57 23.12 -23.39
C ASN A 7 -18.58 22.45 -24.33
N LYS A 8 -18.13 21.47 -25.13
CA LYS A 8 -19.04 20.66 -25.98
C LYS A 8 -19.91 19.72 -25.15
N LEU A 9 -19.35 19.06 -24.15
CA LEU A 9 -20.07 18.10 -23.30
C LEU A 9 -21.14 18.78 -22.44
N SER A 10 -20.82 19.97 -21.90
CA SER A 10 -21.78 20.78 -21.12
C SER A 10 -22.96 21.27 -21.98
N HIS A 11 -22.73 21.68 -23.22
CA HIS A 11 -23.81 22.05 -24.16
C HIS A 11 -24.77 20.90 -24.49
N LEU A 12 -24.33 19.65 -24.33
CA LEU A 12 -25.12 18.45 -24.58
C LEU A 12 -25.91 17.98 -23.34
N GLY A 13 -25.90 18.75 -22.24
CA GLY A 13 -26.58 18.38 -20.99
C GLY A 13 -25.91 17.22 -20.24
N ILE A 14 -24.72 16.81 -20.67
CA ILE A 14 -23.94 15.77 -20.00
C ILE A 14 -23.20 16.42 -18.84
N SER A 15 -23.65 16.12 -17.61
CA SER A 15 -22.92 16.51 -16.41
C SER A 15 -21.61 15.74 -16.36
N VAL A 16 -20.50 16.41 -16.70
CA VAL A 16 -19.17 15.86 -16.48
C VAL A 16 -18.95 15.84 -14.96
N TRP A 17 -19.06 14.67 -14.35
CA TRP A 17 -18.66 14.45 -12.97
C TRP A 17 -17.16 14.74 -12.88
N LYS A 18 -16.81 15.97 -12.48
CA LYS A 18 -15.44 16.26 -12.09
C LYS A 18 -15.18 15.46 -10.83
N ASN A 19 -14.33 14.44 -10.92
CA ASN A 19 -13.70 13.85 -9.75
C ASN A 19 -13.14 15.02 -8.95
N ARG A 20 -13.75 15.29 -7.79
CA ARG A 20 -13.30 16.37 -6.91
C ARG A 20 -11.90 15.96 -6.48
N PHE A 21 -10.89 16.70 -6.95
CA PHE A 21 -9.53 16.71 -6.42
C PHE A 21 -9.05 15.35 -5.88
N GLN A 22 -8.76 14.41 -6.78
CA GLN A 22 -7.59 13.59 -6.53
C GLN A 22 -6.42 14.53 -6.76
N GLU A 23 -5.74 14.94 -5.69
CA GLU A 23 -4.30 15.12 -5.83
C GLU A 23 -3.82 13.84 -6.49
N VAL A 24 -3.47 13.96 -7.76
CA VAL A 24 -2.86 12.88 -8.50
C VAL A 24 -1.51 12.73 -7.83
N TYR A 25 -1.44 11.96 -6.74
CA TYR A 25 -0.21 11.29 -6.36
C TYR A 25 0.19 10.57 -7.63
N THR A 26 1.15 11.14 -8.34
CA THR A 26 1.73 10.47 -9.48
C THR A 26 2.18 9.12 -8.97
N VAL A 27 1.76 8.06 -9.67
CA VAL A 27 1.98 6.61 -9.48
C VAL A 27 3.39 6.22 -8.97
N SER A 28 4.33 7.16 -8.97
CA SER A 28 5.74 7.08 -8.61
C SER A 28 6.08 7.22 -7.11
N GLU A 29 5.21 7.74 -6.24
CA GLU A 29 5.66 8.14 -4.88
C GLU A 29 5.42 7.11 -3.78
N LEU A 30 4.35 6.31 -3.90
CA LEU A 30 3.94 5.36 -2.86
C LEU A 30 3.96 3.95 -3.41
N ASP A 31 4.84 3.12 -2.86
CA ASP A 31 5.02 1.75 -3.30
C ASP A 31 4.17 0.82 -2.43
N MET A 32 2.99 0.48 -2.95
CA MET A 32 1.91 -0.13 -2.20
C MET A 32 1.56 -1.53 -2.75
N TYR A 33 1.39 -2.48 -1.83
CA TYR A 33 1.01 -3.85 -2.15
C TYR A 33 -0.16 -4.31 -1.31
N LEU A 34 -1.03 -5.09 -1.92
CA LEU A 34 -2.18 -5.72 -1.27
C LEU A 34 -2.01 -7.22 -1.25
N ILE A 35 -2.34 -7.83 -0.11
CA ILE A 35 -2.46 -9.28 0.05
C ILE A 35 -3.84 -9.62 0.61
N ASP A 36 -4.42 -10.72 0.12
CA ASP A 36 -5.73 -11.25 0.57
C ASP A 36 -6.86 -10.21 0.46
N ASP A 37 -6.70 -9.25 -0.46
CA ASP A 37 -7.53 -8.09 -0.68
C ASP A 37 -7.86 -7.22 0.56
N CYS A 38 -7.17 -7.41 1.68
CA CYS A 38 -7.46 -6.71 2.95
C CYS A 38 -6.22 -6.34 3.80
N TYR A 39 -5.01 -6.77 3.43
CA TYR A 39 -3.77 -6.35 4.09
C TYR A 39 -2.97 -5.46 3.17
N LEU A 40 -2.79 -4.20 3.57
CA LEU A 40 -2.05 -3.20 2.82
C LEU A 40 -0.62 -3.08 3.34
N PHE A 41 0.35 -3.08 2.44
CA PHE A 41 1.77 -2.90 2.72
C PHE A 41 2.27 -1.69 1.96
N ILE A 42 2.95 -0.77 2.65
CA ILE A 42 3.49 0.47 2.08
C ILE A 42 4.99 0.50 2.34
N PHE A 43 5.79 0.54 1.28
CA PHE A 43 7.24 0.63 1.38
C PHE A 43 7.71 2.09 1.38
N GLY A 44 8.48 2.43 2.40
CA GLY A 44 9.13 3.73 2.52
C GLY A 44 10.38 3.87 1.65
N THR A 45 10.99 5.06 1.71
CA THR A 45 12.14 5.45 0.87
C THR A 45 13.33 4.51 0.97
N ALA A 46 13.61 3.93 2.13
CA ALA A 46 14.70 2.97 2.31
C ALA A 46 14.53 1.68 1.50
N ASP A 47 13.30 1.33 1.12
CA ASP A 47 12.99 0.13 0.34
C ASP A 47 12.61 0.48 -1.12
N GLN A 48 12.55 1.76 -1.50
CA GLN A 48 12.16 2.19 -2.85
C GLN A 48 13.11 1.67 -3.94
N GLU A 49 14.43 1.65 -3.68
CA GLU A 49 15.44 1.15 -4.64
C GLU A 49 15.37 -0.37 -4.87
N ARG A 50 14.63 -1.11 -4.03
CA ARG A 50 14.46 -2.56 -4.20
C ARG A 50 13.54 -2.85 -5.40
N THR A 51 13.83 -3.93 -6.12
CA THR A 51 13.02 -4.33 -7.26
C THR A 51 11.62 -4.76 -6.82
N GLN A 52 10.62 -4.62 -7.70
CA GLN A 52 9.29 -5.16 -7.46
C GLN A 52 9.33 -6.66 -7.11
N ASN A 53 10.15 -7.44 -7.82
CA ASN A 53 10.31 -8.87 -7.55
C ASN A 53 10.82 -9.16 -6.13
N ASP A 54 11.74 -8.37 -5.60
CA ASP A 54 12.25 -8.57 -4.22
C ASP A 54 11.15 -8.30 -3.18
N LYS A 55 10.34 -7.26 -3.41
CA LYS A 55 9.22 -6.88 -2.54
C LYS A 55 8.13 -7.93 -2.55
N GLU A 56 7.72 -8.35 -3.74
CA GLU A 56 6.75 -9.44 -3.90
C GLU A 56 7.28 -10.74 -3.28
N PHE A 57 8.55 -11.07 -3.50
CA PHE A 57 9.17 -12.25 -2.90
C PHE A 57 9.15 -12.20 -1.37
N PHE A 58 9.50 -11.06 -0.79
CA PHE A 58 9.44 -10.83 0.65
C PHE A 58 8.02 -11.01 1.21
N LEU A 59 7.04 -10.30 0.65
CA LEU A 59 5.67 -10.34 1.12
C LEU A 59 5.03 -11.73 0.95
N ASN A 60 5.26 -12.38 -0.19
CA ASN A 60 4.76 -13.73 -0.43
C ASN A 60 5.40 -14.74 0.53
N THR A 61 6.67 -14.57 0.89
CA THR A 61 7.35 -15.44 1.87
C THR A 61 6.82 -15.20 3.29
N LEU A 62 6.52 -13.95 3.64
CA LEU A 62 5.87 -13.60 4.90
C LEU A 62 4.52 -14.32 5.03
N PHE A 63 3.62 -14.19 4.05
CA PHE A 63 2.28 -14.78 4.15
C PHE A 63 2.27 -16.31 4.07
N LYS A 64 3.19 -16.91 3.31
CA LYS A 64 3.43 -18.36 3.38
C LYS A 64 3.78 -18.81 4.81
N SER A 65 4.54 -18.00 5.55
CA SER A 65 4.91 -18.27 6.94
C SER A 65 3.76 -18.04 7.94
N LEU A 66 2.69 -17.35 7.52
CA LEU A 66 1.46 -17.09 8.26
C LEU A 66 0.32 -18.06 7.87
N TYR A 67 0.62 -19.14 7.14
CA TYR A 67 -0.33 -20.16 6.68
C TYR A 67 -1.36 -19.67 5.64
N LYS A 68 -1.09 -18.55 4.96
CA LYS A 68 -1.93 -18.05 3.86
C LYS A 68 -1.21 -18.25 2.53
N GLU A 69 -1.74 -19.11 1.66
CA GLU A 69 -1.33 -19.13 0.26
C GLU A 69 -1.95 -17.93 -0.46
N THR A 70 -1.19 -16.85 -0.56
CA THR A 70 -1.63 -15.61 -1.20
C THR A 70 -0.55 -15.07 -2.12
N LYS A 71 -0.97 -14.21 -3.06
CA LYS A 71 -0.07 -13.44 -3.90
C LYS A 71 -0.25 -11.96 -3.58
N SER A 72 0.86 -11.28 -3.36
CA SER A 72 0.90 -9.82 -3.37
C SER A 72 0.57 -9.30 -4.77
N ARG A 73 -0.23 -8.24 -4.84
CA ARG A 73 -0.38 -7.41 -6.04
C ARG A 73 -0.03 -5.97 -5.70
N GLN A 74 0.72 -5.31 -6.57
CA GLN A 74 0.92 -3.87 -6.46
C GLN A 74 -0.41 -3.15 -6.75
N ILE A 75 -0.71 -2.09 -6.00
CA ILE A 75 -1.96 -1.32 -6.14
C ILE A 75 -1.70 0.18 -6.13
N ASN A 76 -2.66 0.94 -6.66
CA ASN A 76 -2.67 2.39 -6.53
C ASN A 76 -3.42 2.83 -5.26
N PRO A 77 -3.10 4.01 -4.68
CA PRO A 77 -3.86 4.58 -3.57
C PRO A 77 -5.36 4.75 -3.87
N ASN A 78 -5.72 4.92 -5.14
CA ASN A 78 -7.11 5.04 -5.58
C ASN A 78 -7.88 3.71 -5.66
N GLU A 79 -7.18 2.59 -5.47
CA GLU A 79 -7.72 1.22 -5.59
C GLU A 79 -7.81 0.51 -4.23
N ILE A 80 -7.65 1.25 -3.13
CA ILE A 80 -7.66 0.70 -1.77
C ILE A 80 -9.08 0.17 -1.46
N PRO A 81 -9.26 -1.15 -1.25
CA PRO A 81 -10.54 -1.71 -0.83
C PRO A 81 -10.76 -1.50 0.68
N ASP A 82 -11.73 -2.19 1.28
CA ASP A 82 -11.86 -2.24 2.73
C ASP A 82 -10.63 -2.94 3.35
N ILE A 83 -9.72 -2.15 3.91
CA ILE A 83 -8.47 -2.63 4.52
C ILE A 83 -8.70 -2.99 5.98
N SER A 84 -8.29 -4.20 6.35
CA SER A 84 -8.29 -4.66 7.73
C SER A 84 -7.07 -4.13 8.50
N HIS A 85 -5.87 -4.26 7.93
CA HIS A 85 -4.61 -3.84 8.56
C HIS A 85 -3.65 -3.23 7.55
N ILE A 86 -2.91 -2.22 7.98
CA ILE A 86 -1.94 -1.47 7.18
C ILE A 86 -0.56 -1.59 7.83
N PHE A 87 0.42 -2.06 7.07
CA PHE A 87 1.81 -2.14 7.48
C PHE A 87 2.65 -1.13 6.68
N ILE A 88 3.41 -0.28 7.38
CA ILE A 88 4.21 0.78 6.77
C ILE A 88 5.68 0.53 7.11
N PHE A 89 6.51 0.23 6.11
CA PHE A 89 7.92 -0.06 6.30
C PHE A 89 8.78 1.20 6.21
N ASN A 90 9.48 1.52 7.29
CA ASN A 90 10.47 2.61 7.36
C ASN A 90 9.98 3.93 6.72
N SER A 91 8.77 4.33 7.08
CA SER A 91 8.16 5.58 6.63
C SER A 91 7.25 6.15 7.70
N GLU A 92 6.98 7.45 7.58
CA GLU A 92 5.91 8.10 8.32
C GLU A 92 4.55 7.65 7.77
N VAL A 93 3.49 7.81 8.56
CA VAL A 93 2.13 7.48 8.12
C VAL A 93 1.70 8.50 7.05
N PRO A 94 1.41 8.08 5.81
CA PRO A 94 0.98 9.01 4.76
C PRO A 94 -0.32 9.73 5.13
N GLU A 95 -0.47 10.98 4.69
CA GLU A 95 -1.64 11.82 5.00
C GLU A 95 -2.96 11.23 4.49
N PHE A 96 -2.95 10.52 3.35
CA PHE A 96 -4.15 9.87 2.82
C PHE A 96 -4.71 8.76 3.73
N LEU A 97 -3.93 8.32 4.72
CA LEU A 97 -4.38 7.38 5.75
C LEU A 97 -5.01 8.07 6.97
N ALA A 98 -5.12 9.40 6.99
CA ALA A 98 -5.66 10.13 8.14
C ALA A 98 -7.07 9.69 8.55
N ASP A 99 -7.88 9.25 7.58
CA ASP A 99 -9.26 8.79 7.80
C ASP A 99 -9.35 7.30 8.18
N PHE A 100 -8.23 6.56 8.17
CA PHE A 100 -8.21 5.15 8.57
C PHE A 100 -8.12 5.00 10.09
N ASN A 101 -8.62 3.87 10.61
CA ASN A 101 -8.48 3.56 12.03
C ASN A 101 -6.99 3.38 12.38
N LYS A 102 -6.47 4.24 13.26
CA LYS A 102 -5.07 4.23 13.70
C LYS A 102 -4.66 2.94 14.38
N ASP A 103 -5.60 2.25 15.04
CA ASP A 103 -5.33 0.97 15.70
C ASP A 103 -4.98 -0.15 14.69
N ASN A 104 -5.28 0.07 13.41
CA ASN A 104 -5.01 -0.88 12.34
C ASN A 104 -3.77 -0.50 11.52
N ILE A 105 -3.02 0.53 11.92
CA ILE A 105 -1.82 1.02 11.22
C ILE A 105 -0.56 0.68 12.03
N PHE A 106 0.34 -0.08 11.43
CA PHE A 106 1.55 -0.60 12.07
C PHE A 106 2.80 -0.15 11.34
N VAL A 107 3.62 0.66 11.98
CA VAL A 107 4.92 1.08 11.44
C VAL A 107 5.96 0.01 11.78
N GLN A 108 6.74 -0.37 10.78
CA GLN A 108 7.72 -1.46 10.83
C GLN A 108 9.09 -0.96 10.36
N LEU A 109 10.14 -1.73 10.70
CA LEU A 109 11.50 -1.50 10.19
C LEU A 109 11.56 -1.72 8.68
N SER A 110 12.62 -1.26 8.00
CA SER A 110 12.80 -1.52 6.55
C SER A 110 12.94 -3.01 6.26
N MET A 111 12.71 -3.42 5.00
CA MET A 111 12.94 -4.82 4.59
C MET A 111 14.37 -5.27 4.90
N GLU A 112 15.35 -4.41 4.67
CA GLU A 112 16.75 -4.69 4.95
C GLU A 112 17.00 -4.94 6.45
N SER A 113 16.44 -4.08 7.29
CA SER A 113 16.57 -4.21 8.75
C SER A 113 15.90 -5.47 9.26
N ILE A 114 14.69 -5.76 8.78
CA ILE A 114 13.96 -7.00 9.08
C ILE A 114 14.79 -8.20 8.62
N CYS A 115 15.41 -8.14 7.45
CA CYS A 115 16.16 -9.27 6.89
C CYS A 115 17.60 -9.41 7.39
N SER A 116 18.08 -8.49 8.22
CA SER A 116 19.49 -8.40 8.63
C SER A 116 19.96 -9.56 9.52
N SER A 117 19.09 -10.16 10.32
CA SER A 117 19.43 -11.29 11.18
C SER A 117 18.27 -12.29 11.30
N ARG A 118 18.54 -13.44 11.92
CA ARG A 118 17.48 -14.42 12.24
C ARG A 118 16.54 -13.90 13.32
N GLU A 119 17.08 -13.17 14.28
CA GLU A 119 16.34 -12.61 15.43
C GLU A 119 15.33 -11.58 14.93
N THR A 120 15.77 -10.59 14.15
CA THR A 120 14.88 -9.55 13.62
C THR A 120 13.78 -10.09 12.71
N LYS A 121 14.08 -11.11 11.89
CA LYS A 121 13.06 -11.83 11.10
C LYS A 121 12.02 -12.51 11.98
N THR A 122 12.47 -13.15 13.06
CA THR A 122 11.60 -13.90 13.96
C THR A 122 10.70 -12.95 14.74
N ASP A 123 11.27 -11.86 15.26
CA ASP A 123 10.53 -10.82 15.98
C ASP A 123 9.47 -10.18 15.08
N PHE A 124 9.84 -9.79 13.86
CA PHE A 124 8.89 -9.26 12.88
C PHE A 124 7.77 -10.26 12.57
N LEU A 125 8.10 -11.52 12.31
CA LEU A 125 7.10 -12.55 12.02
C LEU A 125 6.14 -12.76 13.20
N ASN A 126 6.64 -12.75 14.43
CA ASN A 126 5.80 -12.89 15.63
C ASN A 126 4.86 -11.70 15.79
N THR A 127 5.37 -10.47 15.62
CA THR A 127 4.55 -9.25 15.64
C THR A 127 3.42 -9.32 14.60
N VAL A 128 3.73 -9.71 13.36
CA VAL A 128 2.70 -9.83 12.32
C VAL A 128 1.69 -10.93 12.65
N LYS A 129 2.13 -12.04 13.27
CA LYS A 129 1.22 -13.10 13.74
C LYS A 129 0.26 -12.62 14.83
N GLU A 130 0.72 -11.78 15.76
CA GLU A 130 -0.10 -11.22 16.83
C GLU A 130 -1.13 -10.21 16.30
N ILE A 131 -0.81 -9.53 15.20
CA ILE A 131 -1.72 -8.55 14.58
C ILE A 131 -2.79 -9.23 13.73
N ILE A 132 -2.40 -10.27 12.97
CA ILE A 132 -3.28 -10.88 11.96
C ILE A 132 -4.17 -12.01 12.51
N ASN A 133 -3.83 -12.60 13.68
CA ASN A 133 -4.61 -13.66 14.35
C ASN A 133 -5.41 -13.13 15.53
#